data_AF-A0A6G3XSU3-F1
#
_entry.id   AF-A0A6G3XSU3-F1
#
_cell.length_a   1.000
_cell.length_b   1.000
_cell.length_c   1.000
_cell.angle_alpha   90.00
_cell.angle_beta   90.00
_cell.angle_gamma   90.00
#
_symmetry.space_group_name_H-M   'P 1'
#
loop_
_entity.id
_entity.type
_entity.pdbx_description
1 polymer ?
#
loop_
_entity_poly.entity_id
_entity_poly.type
_entity_poly.pdbx_seq_one_letter_code
_entity_poly.pdbx_strand_id
1 'polypeptide(L)'
;RYDGAFVSGLYARDKAVSEGREVIAALPSWTNIDVAVGEETLGPDTPADRISHYRQTVFLSCGLVRTSLRWTTADGRATDLVYDVLADRSDVHTGAVRLRMTPRWSGTATVTGRFDDRGARRVTLREDGT
;
A
#
# COMPACT_ATOMS: atom_id res chain seq x y z
N ARG A 1 -1.99 1.16 12.88
CA ARG A 1 -1.72 0.09 11.88
C ARG A 1 -0.24 0.14 11.58
N TYR A 2 0.48 -0.98 11.70
CA TYR A 2 1.92 -1.02 11.44
C TYR A 2 2.14 -1.54 10.02
N ASP A 3 2.65 -0.69 9.13
CA ASP A 3 3.22 -1.06 7.85
C ASP A 3 4.75 -0.80 7.87
N GLY A 4 5.45 -1.26 6.84
CA GLY A 4 6.88 -1.00 6.68
C GLY A 4 7.46 -1.71 5.46
N ALA A 5 8.32 -1.00 4.74
CA ALA A 5 9.16 -1.55 3.69
C ALA A 5 10.61 -1.57 4.20
N PHE A 6 11.27 -2.70 4.08
CA PHE A 6 12.62 -2.91 4.61
C PHE A 6 13.50 -3.52 3.53
N VAL A 7 14.77 -3.13 3.54
CA VAL A 7 15.80 -3.70 2.67
C VAL A 7 16.96 -4.20 3.52
N SER A 8 17.52 -5.35 3.14
CA SER A 8 18.67 -5.91 3.84
C SER A 8 19.86 -4.96 3.76
N GLY A 9 20.60 -4.81 4.86
CA GLY A 9 21.76 -3.93 4.92
C GLY A 9 21.45 -2.46 5.26
N LEU A 10 20.17 -2.05 5.30
CA LEU A 10 19.79 -0.70 5.71
C LEU A 10 19.46 -0.64 7.21
N TYR A 11 20.41 -0.08 7.96
CA TYR A 11 20.30 0.10 9.41
C TYR A 11 20.65 1.54 9.77
N ALA A 12 20.12 1.98 10.91
CA ALA A 12 20.42 3.29 11.46
C ALA A 12 20.51 3.22 12.99
N ARG A 13 21.29 4.12 13.58
CA ARG A 13 21.35 4.29 15.03
C ARG A 13 20.27 5.24 15.48
N ASP A 14 19.52 4.81 16.49
CA ASP A 14 18.43 5.60 17.05
C ASP A 14 18.45 5.49 18.57
N LYS A 15 18.85 6.58 19.23
CA LYS A 15 18.91 6.67 20.69
C LYS A 15 17.53 6.52 21.34
N ALA A 16 16.47 7.01 20.68
CA ALA A 16 15.12 6.99 21.23
C ALA A 16 14.50 5.58 21.22
N VAL A 17 15.00 4.69 20.36
CA VAL A 17 14.39 3.38 20.13
C VAL A 17 15.25 2.22 20.63
N SER A 18 16.57 2.41 20.75
CA SER A 18 17.49 1.30 20.97
C SER A 18 18.72 1.65 21.81
N GLU A 19 18.64 2.70 22.63
CA GLU A 19 19.76 3.18 23.46
C GLU A 19 21.04 3.46 22.64
N GLY A 20 20.87 3.79 21.36
CA GLY A 20 21.96 4.09 20.43
C GLY A 20 22.53 2.89 19.67
N ARG A 21 21.92 1.70 19.78
CA ARG A 21 22.25 0.54 18.96
C ARG A 21 21.78 0.72 17.51
N GLU A 22 22.30 -0.11 16.62
CA GLU A 22 21.82 -0.19 15.24
C GLU A 22 20.53 -0.99 15.18
N VAL A 23 19.52 -0.42 14.50
CA VAL A 23 18.23 -1.05 14.26
C VAL A 23 17.83 -0.86 12.80
N ILE A 24 16.95 -1.73 12.31
CA ILE A 24 16.51 -1.69 10.92
C ILE A 24 15.84 -0.35 10.60
N ALA A 25 16.22 0.24 9.47
CA ALA A 25 15.58 1.43 8.93
C ALA A 25 14.48 1.02 7.95
N ALA A 26 13.42 1.83 7.85
CA ALA A 26 12.32 1.58 6.93
C ALA A 26 12.37 2.59 5.78
N LEU A 27 12.13 2.10 4.56
CA LEU A 27 11.91 2.90 3.36
C LEU A 27 10.50 3.54 3.41
N PRO A 28 10.23 4.57 2.59
CA PRO A 28 8.85 4.96 2.29
C PRO A 28 8.02 3.74 1.86
N SER A 29 6.74 3.69 2.26
CA SER A 29 5.86 2.60 1.83
C SER A 29 5.60 2.74 0.32
N TRP A 30 5.90 1.70 -0.45
CA TRP A 30 5.79 1.69 -1.91
C TRP A 30 4.56 0.94 -2.43
N THR A 31 3.80 0.32 -1.53
CA THR A 31 2.62 -0.48 -1.86
C THR A 31 1.33 0.33 -1.74
N ASN A 32 1.36 1.64 -1.97
CA ASN A 32 0.20 2.50 -1.76
C ASN A 32 -0.41 2.90 -3.12
N ILE A 33 -1.67 2.53 -3.32
CA ILE A 33 -2.50 3.04 -4.41
C ILE A 33 -3.78 3.62 -3.79
N ASP A 34 -4.04 4.89 -4.05
CA ASP A 34 -5.32 5.51 -3.73
C ASP A 34 -6.29 5.32 -4.87
N VAL A 35 -7.54 5.02 -4.51
CA VAL A 35 -8.67 4.98 -5.43
C VAL A 35 -9.69 6.00 -4.94
N ALA A 36 -9.95 7.02 -5.75
CA ALA A 36 -10.92 8.07 -5.46
C ALA A 36 -12.08 8.07 -6.46
N VAL A 37 -13.29 8.24 -5.94
CA VAL A 37 -14.55 8.23 -6.69
C VAL A 37 -15.44 9.34 -6.14
N GLY A 38 -15.64 10.42 -6.91
CA GLY A 38 -16.27 11.63 -6.38
C GLY A 38 -15.41 12.30 -5.31
N GLU A 39 -16.03 12.62 -4.17
CA GLU A 39 -15.35 13.24 -3.01
C GLU A 39 -14.74 12.20 -2.05
N GLU A 40 -14.97 10.91 -2.30
CA GLU A 40 -14.51 9.84 -1.42
C GLU A 40 -13.24 9.19 -1.93
N THR A 41 -12.36 8.84 -1.00
CA THR A 41 -11.15 8.05 -1.24
C THR A 41 -11.22 6.79 -0.39
N LEU A 42 -11.00 5.63 -1.02
CA LEU A 42 -10.89 4.36 -0.31
C LEU A 42 -9.65 4.37 0.59
N GLY A 43 -9.82 4.11 1.87
CA GLY A 43 -8.73 4.14 2.84
C GLY A 43 -9.06 3.49 4.17
N PRO A 44 -8.17 3.63 5.17
CA PRO A 44 -8.36 3.06 6.50
C PRO A 44 -9.62 3.53 7.23
N ASP A 45 -10.08 4.75 6.93
CA ASP A 45 -11.25 5.37 7.54
C ASP A 45 -12.54 5.09 6.77
N THR A 46 -12.49 4.32 5.68
CA THR A 46 -13.69 3.90 4.97
C THR A 46 -14.58 3.05 5.89
N PRO A 47 -15.85 3.42 6.10
CA PRO A 47 -16.75 2.67 6.97
C PRO A 47 -16.88 1.21 6.52
N ALA A 48 -16.90 0.29 7.48
CA ALA A 48 -16.86 -1.14 7.20
C ALA A 48 -18.07 -1.64 6.39
N ASP A 49 -19.24 -1.01 6.55
CA ASP A 49 -20.46 -1.29 5.80
C ASP A 49 -20.38 -0.88 4.31
N ARG A 50 -19.38 -0.06 3.94
CA ARG A 50 -19.07 0.30 2.55
C ARG A 50 -18.15 -0.69 1.85
N ILE A 51 -17.64 -1.70 2.57
CA ILE A 51 -16.76 -2.74 2.06
C ILE A 51 -17.45 -4.10 2.11
N SER A 52 -17.52 -4.77 0.97
CA SER A 52 -18.09 -6.12 0.86
C SER A 52 -17.17 -7.05 0.07
N HIS A 53 -17.42 -8.35 0.14
CA HIS A 53 -16.64 -9.37 -0.58
C HIS A 53 -15.11 -9.31 -0.34
N TYR A 54 -14.69 -8.82 0.83
CA TYR A 54 -13.29 -8.72 1.19
C TYR A 54 -12.66 -10.11 1.29
N ARG A 55 -11.54 -10.30 0.59
CA ARG A 55 -10.68 -11.49 0.71
C ARG A 55 -9.24 -11.08 0.52
N GLN A 56 -8.38 -11.52 1.43
CA GLN A 56 -6.93 -11.46 1.25
C GLN A 56 -6.37 -12.87 1.14
N THR A 57 -5.41 -13.09 0.25
CA THR A 57 -4.82 -14.40 0.00
C THR A 57 -3.33 -14.24 -0.29
N VAL A 58 -2.52 -15.08 0.35
CA VAL A 58 -1.08 -15.20 0.06
C VAL A 58 -0.87 -16.43 -0.79
N PHE A 59 -0.39 -16.25 -2.02
CA PHE A 59 -0.02 -17.33 -2.92
C PHE A 59 1.45 -17.68 -2.69
N LEU A 60 1.69 -18.65 -1.80
CA LEU A 60 3.05 -19.03 -1.37
C LEU A 60 3.94 -19.50 -2.53
N SER A 61 3.37 -20.16 -3.55
CA SER A 61 4.14 -20.64 -4.71
C SER A 61 4.78 -19.51 -5.52
N CYS A 62 4.19 -18.32 -5.52
CA CYS A 62 4.62 -17.20 -6.35
C CYS A 62 4.94 -15.93 -5.53
N GLY A 63 4.88 -15.98 -4.20
CA GLY A 63 5.19 -14.84 -3.33
C GLY A 63 4.24 -13.64 -3.49
N LEU A 64 3.00 -13.87 -3.95
CA LEU A 64 2.03 -12.82 -4.25
C LEU A 64 1.03 -12.64 -3.11
N VAL A 65 0.79 -11.40 -2.68
CA VAL A 65 -0.34 -11.05 -1.82
C VAL A 65 -1.44 -10.43 -2.68
N ARG A 66 -2.62 -11.05 -2.70
CA ARG A 66 -3.82 -10.52 -3.36
C ARG A 66 -4.84 -10.07 -2.33
N THR A 67 -5.37 -8.87 -2.48
CA THR A 67 -6.54 -8.37 -1.76
C THR A 67 -7.63 -8.06 -2.77
N SER A 68 -8.82 -8.64 -2.61
CA SER A 68 -10.01 -8.30 -3.41
C SER A 68 -11.11 -7.78 -2.50
N LEU A 69 -11.85 -6.78 -2.96
CA LEU A 69 -13.01 -6.23 -2.26
C LEU A 69 -13.95 -5.51 -3.24
N ARG A 70 -15.19 -5.30 -2.81
CA ARG A 70 -16.10 -4.33 -3.41
C ARG A 70 -16.24 -3.14 -2.49
N TRP A 71 -15.97 -1.96 -3.01
CA TRP A 71 -16.19 -0.70 -2.32
C TRP A 71 -17.40 0.01 -2.93
N THR A 72 -18.30 0.49 -2.08
CA THR A 72 -19.47 1.29 -2.47
C THR A 72 -19.41 2.64 -1.79
N THR A 73 -19.34 3.73 -2.57
CA THR A 73 -19.39 5.10 -2.05
C THR A 73 -20.74 5.44 -1.40
N ALA A 74 -20.80 6.55 -0.67
CA ALA A 74 -22.00 7.09 -0.05
C ALA A 74 -23.17 7.23 -1.05
N ASP A 75 -22.86 7.68 -2.26
CA ASP A 75 -23.82 7.85 -3.37
C ASP A 75 -24.15 6.55 -4.14
N GLY A 76 -23.64 5.40 -3.70
CA GLY A 76 -24.02 4.08 -4.19
C GLY A 76 -23.21 3.54 -5.38
N ARG A 77 -22.12 4.21 -5.78
CA ARG A 77 -21.25 3.72 -6.86
C ARG A 77 -20.39 2.54 -6.38
N ALA A 78 -20.78 1.34 -6.79
CA ALA A 78 -20.07 0.10 -6.47
C ALA A 78 -18.89 -0.16 -7.44
N THR A 79 -17.73 -0.48 -6.88
CA THR A 79 -16.50 -0.77 -7.63
C THR A 79 -15.85 -2.04 -7.09
N ASP A 80 -15.62 -3.01 -7.96
CA ASP A 80 -14.85 -4.22 -7.62
C ASP A 80 -13.35 -3.94 -7.83
N LEU A 81 -12.55 -4.23 -6.80
CA LEU A 81 -11.11 -3.97 -6.77
C LEU A 81 -10.35 -5.28 -6.51
N VAL A 82 -9.26 -5.48 -7.25
CA VAL A 82 -8.26 -6.52 -6.99
C VAL A 82 -6.89 -5.87 -6.95
N TYR A 83 -6.21 -6.01 -5.82
CA TYR A 83 -4.92 -5.45 -5.52
C TYR A 83 -3.88 -6.55 -5.32
N ASP A 84 -2.83 -6.51 -6.10
CA ASP A 84 -1.75 -7.51 -6.13
C ASP A 84 -0.43 -6.84 -5.75
N VAL A 85 0.31 -7.43 -4.81
CA VAL A 85 1.65 -6.97 -4.40
C VAL A 85 2.64 -8.12 -4.49
N LEU A 86 3.77 -7.85 -5.15
CA LEU A 86 4.90 -8.77 -5.31
C LEU A 86 6.20 -8.07 -4.96
N ALA A 87 7.06 -8.72 -4.19
CA ALA A 87 8.49 -8.44 -4.15
C ALA A 87 9.19 -9.52 -5.00
N ASP A 88 9.82 -9.13 -6.10
CA ASP A 88 10.35 -10.07 -7.08
C ASP A 88 11.58 -10.80 -6.54
N ARG A 89 11.55 -12.14 -6.59
CA ARG A 89 12.68 -12.97 -6.17
C ARG A 89 13.76 -13.05 -7.25
N SER A 90 13.39 -12.94 -8.52
CA SER A 90 14.30 -13.01 -9.67
C SER A 90 15.08 -11.72 -9.89
N ASP A 91 14.50 -10.58 -9.50
CA ASP A 91 15.14 -9.27 -9.41
C ASP A 91 14.86 -8.63 -8.05
N VAL A 92 15.83 -8.79 -7.13
CA VAL A 92 15.68 -8.49 -5.70
C VAL A 92 15.46 -7.01 -5.37
N HIS A 93 15.64 -6.10 -6.34
CA HIS A 93 15.37 -4.67 -6.16
C HIS A 93 14.03 -4.25 -6.76
N THR A 94 13.27 -5.18 -7.31
CA THR A 94 12.00 -4.91 -7.98
C THR A 94 10.82 -5.30 -7.09
N GLY A 95 9.99 -4.31 -6.77
CA GLY A 95 8.65 -4.50 -6.23
C GLY A 95 7.60 -4.12 -7.26
N ALA A 96 6.47 -4.83 -7.29
CA ALA A 96 5.38 -4.54 -8.21
C ALA A 96 4.05 -4.48 -7.48
N VAL A 97 3.24 -3.51 -7.92
CA VAL A 97 1.86 -3.34 -7.50
C VAL A 97 0.98 -3.35 -8.74
N ARG A 98 -0.13 -4.09 -8.68
CA ARG A 98 -1.15 -4.06 -9.73
C ARG A 98 -2.52 -3.85 -9.11
N LEU A 99 -3.22 -2.83 -9.60
CA LEU A 99 -4.64 -2.65 -9.36
C LEU A 99 -5.45 -3.06 -10.60
N ARG A 100 -6.48 -3.88 -10.40
CA ARG A 100 -7.58 -4.04 -11.35
C ARG A 100 -8.84 -3.43 -10.74
N MET A 101 -9.38 -2.42 -11.39
CA MET A 101 -10.63 -1.75 -11.03
C MET A 101 -11.72 -2.14 -12.03
N THR A 102 -12.89 -2.55 -11.55
CA THR A 102 -14.07 -2.87 -12.36
C THR A 102 -15.27 -2.10 -11.82
N PRO A 103 -15.51 -0.88 -12.34
CA PRO A 103 -16.65 -0.04 -11.96
C PRO A 103 -17.98 -0.68 -12.41
N ARG A 104 -19.03 -0.53 -11.61
CA ARG A 104 -20.42 -0.89 -11.97
C ARG A 104 -21.26 0.33 -12.38
N TRP A 105 -20.57 1.40 -12.75
CA TRP A 105 -21.10 2.73 -13.01
C TRP A 105 -20.23 3.40 -14.07
N SER A 106 -20.72 4.51 -14.63
CA SER A 106 -20.00 5.33 -15.62
C SER A 106 -19.63 6.69 -15.02
N GLY A 107 -18.46 7.21 -15.36
CA GLY A 107 -17.98 8.51 -14.91
C GLY A 107 -16.48 8.50 -14.63
N THR A 108 -16.02 9.46 -13.82
CA THR A 108 -14.60 9.64 -13.51
C THR A 108 -14.22 8.96 -12.19
N ALA A 109 -13.11 8.22 -12.22
CA ALA A 109 -12.38 7.76 -11.05
C ALA A 109 -10.91 8.20 -11.16
N THR A 110 -10.25 8.41 -10.03
CA THR A 110 -8.82 8.73 -9.98
C THR A 110 -8.08 7.60 -9.28
N VAL A 111 -6.97 7.17 -9.88
CA VAL A 111 -6.06 6.17 -9.30
C VAL A 111 -4.68 6.79 -9.19
N THR A 112 -4.13 6.83 -7.97
CA THR A 112 -2.84 7.46 -7.69
C THR A 112 -1.91 6.47 -7.01
N GLY A 113 -0.84 6.08 -7.68
CA GLY A 113 0.28 5.36 -7.04
C GLY A 113 1.21 6.34 -6.35
N ARG A 114 1.67 6.03 -5.13
CA ARG A 114 2.53 6.94 -4.35
C ARG A 114 3.48 6.19 -3.44
N PHE A 115 4.65 6.78 -3.23
CA PHE A 115 5.51 6.48 -2.10
C PHE A 115 4.98 7.27 -0.88
N ASP A 116 4.70 6.58 0.21
CA ASP A 116 4.23 7.19 1.46
C ASP A 116 5.39 7.38 2.42
N ASP A 117 5.81 8.64 2.57
CA ASP A 117 6.93 9.07 3.41
C ASP A 117 6.70 8.77 4.90
N ARG A 118 5.45 8.70 5.36
CA ARG A 118 5.10 8.32 6.73
C ARG A 118 5.54 6.89 7.08
N GLY A 119 5.77 6.05 6.06
CA GLY A 119 6.36 4.72 6.22
C GLY A 119 7.85 4.74 6.53
N ALA A 120 8.56 5.81 6.15
CA ALA A 120 9.99 5.94 6.30
C ALA A 120 10.39 6.13 7.78
N ARG A 121 11.40 5.39 8.22
CA ARG A 121 11.86 5.44 9.62
C ARG A 121 13.38 5.35 9.66
N ARG A 122 13.99 6.30 10.37
CA ARG A 122 15.45 6.36 10.59
C ARG A 122 16.24 6.52 9.30
N VAL A 123 15.63 7.20 8.33
CA VAL A 123 16.23 7.66 7.08
C VAL A 123 15.84 9.13 6.91
N THR A 124 16.66 9.89 6.21
CA THR A 124 16.33 11.27 5.80
C THR A 124 16.00 11.23 4.33
N LEU A 125 14.76 11.59 4.00
CA LEU A 125 14.32 11.75 2.61
C LEU A 125 14.72 13.15 2.12
N ARG A 126 15.15 13.23 0.87
CA ARG A 126 15.30 14.48 0.13
C ARG A 126 13.94 14.98 -0.34
N GLU A 127 13.88 16.24 -0.76
CA GLU A 127 12.65 16.88 -1.26
C GLU A 127 12.06 16.18 -2.50
N ASP A 128 12.88 15.45 -3.26
CA ASP A 128 12.45 14.65 -4.41
C ASP A 128 12.01 13.22 -4.05
N GLY A 129 12.00 12.87 -2.76
CA GLY A 129 11.61 11.55 -2.26
C GLY A 129 12.71 10.49 -2.29
N THR A 130 13.98 10.86 -2.55
CA THR A 130 15.15 9.95 -2.50
C THR A 130 15.96 9.99 -1.21
#